data_AF-A0A919AN81-F1
#
_entry.id   AF-A0A919AN81-F1
#
_cell.length_a   1.000
_cell.length_b   1.000
_cell.length_c   1.000
_cell.angle_alpha   90.00
_cell.angle_beta   90.00
_cell.angle_gamma   90.00
#
_symmetry.space_group_name_H-M   'P 1'
#
loop_
_entity.id
_entity.type
_entity.pdbx_description
1 polymer ?
#
loop_
_entity_poly.entity_id
_entity_poly.type
_entity_poly.pdbx_seq_one_letter_code
_entity_poly.pdbx_strand_id
1 'polypeptide(L)'
;MRRTPAKTPAAAQTTAAGAHFPQSAPAAAPAEAPTGSPAAPPVGTAPRQQLRTEFPFQLPRGYVDDSGTVHRDGVMRLSTARDELIPLRDVRVQENPAYLSVVLLGRVIIRLGTLAMVHDGIVENMFASDLAFLQDFYRQINAEGHTRAAVQCPHCSEPFEVELGGSRLGES
;
A
#
# COMPACT_ATOMS: atom_id res chain seq x y z
N MET A 1 -30.71 14.15 48.59
CA MET A 1 -31.57 15.33 48.33
C MET A 1 -30.79 16.24 47.38
N ARG A 2 -31.28 16.80 46.26
CA ARG A 2 -32.63 17.11 45.75
C ARG A 2 -32.71 16.61 44.27
N ARG A 3 -33.75 15.90 43.83
CA ARG A 3 -35.03 16.37 43.22
C ARG A 3 -34.89 17.24 41.94
N THR A 4 -35.33 16.60 40.84
CA THR A 4 -35.80 16.99 39.48
C THR A 4 -36.80 18.18 39.42
N PRO A 5 -37.41 18.61 38.26
CA PRO A 5 -37.21 18.27 36.83
C PRO A 5 -37.29 19.45 35.79
N ALA A 6 -37.07 19.12 34.50
CA ALA A 6 -37.73 19.55 33.24
C ALA A 6 -38.14 21.02 32.93
N LYS A 7 -38.00 21.42 31.65
CA LYS A 7 -39.12 21.98 30.83
C LYS A 7 -38.81 22.06 29.30
N THR A 8 -39.73 21.56 28.49
CA THR A 8 -39.97 21.90 27.06
C THR A 8 -41.43 22.42 27.00
N PRO A 9 -41.74 23.52 26.30
CA PRO A 9 -42.22 23.48 24.90
C PRO A 9 -41.65 24.68 24.08
N ALA A 10 -42.04 25.00 22.84
CA ALA A 10 -43.18 24.54 22.03
C ALA A 10 -42.88 24.52 20.50
N ALA A 11 -43.89 24.07 19.75
CA ALA A 11 -44.01 24.06 18.30
C ALA A 11 -44.28 25.44 17.67
N ALA A 12 -43.93 25.59 16.39
CA ALA A 12 -44.57 26.52 15.46
C ALA A 12 -44.93 25.75 14.18
N GLN A 13 -46.22 25.76 13.82
CA GLN A 13 -46.75 25.15 12.61
C GLN A 13 -47.01 26.26 11.58
N THR A 14 -46.70 26.01 10.31
CA THR A 14 -47.26 26.81 9.22
C THR A 14 -47.84 25.89 8.16
N THR A 15 -49.14 26.05 7.94
CA THR A 15 -49.97 25.35 6.96
C THR A 15 -49.86 25.95 5.57
N ALA A 16 -50.06 25.16 4.51
CA ALA A 16 -51.21 25.32 3.59
C ALA A 16 -51.15 24.38 2.38
N ALA A 17 -52.35 23.99 1.90
CA ALA A 17 -52.74 23.54 0.55
C ALA A 17 -51.77 22.65 -0.28
N GLY A 18 -52.15 21.48 -0.80
CA GLY A 18 -53.51 21.02 -1.13
C GLY A 18 -53.84 21.29 -2.61
N ALA A 19 -53.33 20.43 -3.50
CA ALA A 19 -53.70 20.41 -4.92
C ALA A 19 -54.12 18.98 -5.31
N HIS A 20 -55.35 18.87 -5.81
CA HIS A 20 -56.02 17.60 -6.12
C HIS A 20 -55.76 17.24 -7.59
N PHE A 21 -55.12 16.09 -7.86
CA PHE A 21 -54.92 15.60 -9.21
C PHE A 21 -56.03 14.61 -9.59
N PRO A 22 -56.80 14.85 -10.68
CA PRO A 22 -57.87 13.94 -11.10
C PRO A 22 -57.29 12.69 -11.77
N GLN A 23 -57.91 11.54 -11.51
CA GLN A 23 -57.63 10.30 -12.22
C GLN A 23 -58.41 10.26 -13.54
N SER A 24 -57.76 9.82 -14.62
CA SER A 24 -58.43 9.27 -15.82
C SER A 24 -57.42 8.46 -16.64
N ALA A 25 -57.61 7.14 -16.69
CA ALA A 25 -57.14 6.32 -17.79
C ALA A 25 -58.25 6.31 -18.88
N PRO A 26 -57.93 6.05 -20.17
CA PRO A 26 -57.98 4.65 -20.58
C PRO A 26 -57.08 4.26 -21.78
N ALA A 27 -57.20 2.99 -22.16
CA ALA A 27 -56.94 2.37 -23.46
C ALA A 27 -55.48 2.04 -23.84
N ALA A 28 -55.29 0.80 -24.28
CA ALA A 28 -54.03 0.22 -24.73
C ALA A 28 -54.12 -0.20 -26.20
N ALA A 29 -53.05 0.04 -26.97
CA ALA A 29 -52.57 -0.72 -28.15
C ALA A 29 -51.53 0.12 -28.92
N PRO A 30 -50.66 -0.49 -29.75
CA PRO A 30 -49.92 -1.74 -29.57
C PRO A 30 -48.41 -1.44 -29.37
N ALA A 31 -47.58 -2.48 -29.21
CA ALA A 31 -46.13 -2.31 -29.13
C ALA A 31 -45.49 -2.19 -30.53
N GLU A 32 -44.90 -1.03 -30.85
CA GLU A 32 -43.89 -0.91 -31.91
C GLU A 32 -42.49 -0.98 -31.31
N ALA A 33 -41.65 -1.87 -31.84
CA ALA A 33 -40.27 -2.04 -31.39
C ALA A 33 -39.31 -1.21 -32.27
N PRO A 34 -38.59 -0.22 -31.71
CA PRO A 34 -37.52 0.45 -32.43
C PRO A 34 -36.25 -0.41 -32.43
N THR A 35 -36.06 -1.07 -33.56
CA THR A 35 -34.80 -1.41 -34.24
C THR A 35 -33.49 -1.08 -33.50
N GLY A 36 -32.77 -2.13 -33.09
CA GLY A 36 -31.31 -2.22 -32.98
C GLY A 36 -30.53 -1.03 -32.41
N SER A 37 -30.16 -1.09 -31.13
CA SER A 37 -29.04 -0.29 -30.63
C SER A 37 -27.76 -0.61 -31.42
N PRO A 38 -27.01 0.39 -31.92
CA PRO A 38 -25.71 0.14 -32.53
C PRO A 38 -24.77 -0.42 -31.46
N ALA A 39 -24.15 -1.56 -31.75
CA ALA A 39 -23.20 -2.17 -30.84
C ALA A 39 -22.04 -1.22 -30.58
N ALA A 40 -21.71 -0.98 -29.30
CA ALA A 40 -20.52 -0.23 -28.94
C ALA A 40 -19.29 -0.90 -29.57
N PRO A 41 -18.30 -0.12 -30.06
CA PRO A 41 -17.08 -0.70 -30.59
C PRO A 41 -16.40 -1.56 -29.51
N PRO A 42 -15.71 -2.65 -29.89
CA PRO A 42 -15.00 -3.46 -28.91
C PRO A 42 -13.98 -2.58 -28.19
N VAL A 43 -14.16 -2.43 -26.87
CA VAL A 43 -13.22 -1.71 -26.01
C VAL A 43 -11.86 -2.38 -26.20
N GLY A 44 -10.92 -1.65 -26.81
CA GLY A 44 -9.60 -2.17 -27.12
C GLY A 44 -8.98 -2.75 -25.85
N THR A 45 -8.48 -3.97 -25.94
CA THR A 45 -7.79 -4.62 -24.81
C THR A 45 -6.50 -3.84 -24.54
N ALA A 46 -6.59 -2.87 -23.64
CA ALA A 46 -5.42 -2.15 -23.14
C ALA A 46 -4.42 -3.21 -22.64
N PRO A 47 -3.12 -3.09 -23.01
CA PRO A 47 -2.13 -4.09 -22.63
C PRO A 47 -2.12 -4.19 -21.10
N ARG A 48 -2.40 -5.40 -20.58
CA ARG A 48 -2.29 -5.67 -19.14
C ARG A 48 -0.82 -5.52 -18.75
N GLN A 49 -0.46 -4.36 -18.22
CA GLN A 49 0.84 -4.18 -17.57
C GLN A 49 0.97 -5.27 -16.51
N GLN A 50 2.00 -6.10 -16.66
CA GLN A 50 2.27 -7.17 -15.71
C GLN A 50 2.72 -6.52 -14.41
N LEU A 51 1.97 -6.75 -13.32
CA LEU A 51 2.32 -6.21 -12.02
C LEU A 51 3.64 -6.85 -11.55
N ARG A 52 4.69 -6.04 -11.44
CA ARG A 52 5.93 -6.47 -10.80
C ARG A 52 5.74 -6.47 -9.30
N THR A 53 5.68 -7.65 -8.70
CA THR A 53 5.51 -7.83 -7.25
C THR A 53 6.83 -8.06 -6.51
N GLU A 54 7.94 -8.26 -7.21
CA GLU A 54 9.24 -8.64 -6.64
C GLU A 54 10.39 -7.77 -7.16
N PHE A 55 11.26 -7.38 -6.24
CA PHE A 55 12.33 -6.42 -6.44
C PHE A 55 13.62 -6.97 -5.81
N PRO A 56 14.69 -7.20 -6.61
CA PRO A 56 15.98 -7.61 -6.09
C PRO A 56 16.65 -6.41 -5.40
N PHE A 57 17.47 -6.71 -4.40
CA PHE A 57 18.32 -5.74 -3.71
C PHE A 57 19.68 -6.38 -3.40
N GLN A 58 20.67 -5.54 -3.09
CA GLN A 58 21.95 -6.00 -2.55
C GLN A 58 22.31 -5.19 -1.29
N LEU A 59 22.56 -5.87 -0.17
CA LEU A 59 22.92 -5.21 1.08
C LEU A 59 24.28 -4.50 0.98
N PRO A 60 24.41 -3.24 1.45
CA PRO A 60 25.66 -2.49 1.49
C PRO A 60 26.85 -3.22 2.15
N ARG A 61 26.63 -3.96 3.24
CA ARG A 61 27.65 -4.80 3.89
C ARG A 61 27.32 -6.28 3.75
N GLY A 62 26.12 -6.67 4.16
CA GLY A 62 25.65 -8.06 4.17
C GLY A 62 25.38 -8.59 5.56
N TYR A 63 24.40 -9.50 5.65
CA TYR A 63 24.16 -10.30 6.84
C TYR A 63 25.20 -11.42 6.93
N VAL A 64 25.77 -11.65 8.11
CA VAL A 64 26.71 -12.74 8.36
C VAL A 64 25.99 -13.79 9.20
N ASP A 65 25.93 -15.03 8.71
CA ASP A 65 25.29 -16.15 9.43
C ASP A 65 26.25 -16.83 10.43
N ASP A 66 25.72 -17.78 11.20
CA ASP A 66 26.47 -18.55 12.21
C ASP A 66 27.64 -19.37 11.63
N SER A 67 27.66 -19.62 10.31
CA SER A 67 28.76 -20.29 9.60
C SER A 67 29.86 -19.32 9.14
N GLY A 68 29.65 -18.01 9.31
CA GLY A 68 30.49 -16.94 8.77
C GLY A 68 30.22 -16.63 7.30
N THR A 69 29.15 -17.17 6.70
CA THR A 69 28.77 -16.90 5.31
C THR A 69 28.13 -15.52 5.21
N VAL A 70 28.54 -14.71 4.23
CA VAL A 70 28.02 -13.36 4.01
C VAL A 70 26.95 -13.38 2.92
N HIS A 71 25.72 -13.01 3.29
CA HIS A 71 24.58 -12.90 2.39
C HIS A 71 24.32 -11.43 2.05
N ARG A 72 24.37 -11.10 0.75
CA ARG A 72 24.17 -9.72 0.26
C ARG A 72 22.99 -9.59 -0.68
N ASP A 73 22.88 -10.48 -1.66
CA ASP A 73 21.82 -10.44 -2.66
C ASP A 73 20.51 -10.98 -2.09
N GLY A 74 19.44 -10.22 -2.24
CA GLY A 74 18.13 -10.57 -1.72
C GLY A 74 16.99 -10.18 -2.65
N VAL A 75 15.78 -10.59 -2.30
CA VAL A 75 14.54 -10.23 -3.00
C VAL A 75 13.50 -9.83 -1.97
N MET A 76 12.92 -8.65 -2.17
CA MET A 76 11.78 -8.16 -1.41
C MET A 76 10.54 -8.16 -2.31
N ARG A 77 9.40 -8.59 -1.77
CA ARG A 77 8.10 -8.46 -2.42
C ARG A 77 7.36 -7.20 -1.96
N LEU A 78 6.38 -6.76 -2.74
CA LEU A 78 5.39 -5.79 -2.27
C LEU A 78 4.67 -6.32 -1.02
N SER A 79 4.39 -5.40 -0.09
CA SER A 79 3.55 -5.66 1.06
C SER A 79 2.09 -5.78 0.67
N THR A 80 1.40 -6.67 1.37
CA THR A 80 -0.06 -6.68 1.43
C THR A 80 -0.51 -5.93 2.68
N ALA A 81 -1.79 -5.51 2.72
CA ALA A 81 -2.37 -4.96 3.95
C ALA A 81 -2.27 -5.91 5.16
N ARG A 82 -2.11 -7.22 4.93
CA ARG A 82 -1.89 -8.22 5.99
C ARG A 82 -0.47 -8.14 6.59
N ASP A 83 0.52 -7.74 5.80
CA ASP A 83 1.89 -7.54 6.24
C ASP A 83 2.03 -6.30 7.11
N GLU A 84 1.28 -5.24 6.81
CA GLU A 84 1.20 -4.01 7.61
C GLU A 84 0.41 -4.20 8.92
N LEU A 85 -0.75 -4.87 8.88
CA LEU A 85 -1.69 -4.88 10.02
C LEU A 85 -1.41 -5.94 11.09
N ILE A 86 -0.81 -7.08 10.75
CA ILE A 86 -0.56 -8.14 11.75
C ILE A 86 0.59 -7.78 12.73
N PRO A 87 1.73 -7.20 12.31
CA PRO A 87 2.81 -6.81 13.23
C PRO A 87 2.37 -5.88 14.37
N LEU A 88 1.34 -5.05 14.16
CA LEU A 88 0.75 -4.19 15.21
C LEU A 88 0.16 -4.97 16.40
N ARG A 89 0.00 -6.29 16.27
CA ARG A 89 -0.45 -7.21 17.32
C ARG A 89 0.71 -7.90 18.07
N ASP A 90 1.95 -7.73 17.62
CA ASP A 90 3.13 -8.25 18.30
C ASP A 90 3.40 -7.44 19.57
N VAL A 91 3.62 -8.12 20.70
CA VAL A 91 3.85 -7.48 21.99
C VAL A 91 5.12 -6.61 21.95
N ARG A 92 6.17 -7.05 21.24
CA ARG A 92 7.42 -6.31 21.09
C ARG A 92 7.20 -4.97 20.35
N VAL A 93 6.26 -4.94 19.41
CA VAL A 93 5.88 -3.73 18.65
C VAL A 93 4.99 -2.80 19.48
N GLN A 94 4.15 -3.35 20.36
CA GLN A 94 3.33 -2.56 21.29
C GLN A 94 4.18 -1.90 22.40
N GLU A 95 5.19 -2.62 22.89
CA GLU A 95 6.17 -2.11 23.87
C GLU A 95 7.17 -1.14 23.21
N ASN A 96 7.57 -1.40 21.96
CA ASN A 96 8.49 -0.56 21.20
C ASN A 96 8.07 -0.42 19.72
N PRO A 97 7.37 0.67 19.35
CA PRO A 97 6.93 0.91 17.98
C PRO A 97 8.05 0.93 16.92
N ALA A 98 9.30 1.22 17.29
CA ALA A 98 10.44 1.18 16.35
C ALA A 98 10.71 -0.23 15.80
N TYR A 99 10.31 -1.27 16.54
CA TYR A 99 10.48 -2.67 16.18
C TYR A 99 9.51 -3.13 15.07
N LEU A 100 8.49 -2.33 14.74
CA LEU A 100 7.58 -2.60 13.61
C LEU A 100 8.34 -2.85 12.30
N SER A 101 9.35 -2.01 12.03
CA SER A 101 10.16 -2.11 10.81
C SER A 101 10.86 -3.47 10.66
N VAL A 102 11.38 -4.02 11.76
CA VAL A 102 12.08 -5.31 11.82
C VAL A 102 11.12 -6.46 11.52
N VAL A 103 9.99 -6.52 12.22
CA VAL A 103 8.97 -7.56 12.05
C VAL A 103 8.35 -7.51 10.65
N LEU A 104 8.18 -6.32 10.08
CA LEU A 104 7.70 -6.13 8.72
C LEU A 104 8.74 -6.64 7.71
N LEU A 105 9.98 -6.17 7.77
CA LEU A 105 11.06 -6.58 6.86
C LEU A 105 11.24 -8.10 6.82
N GLY A 106 11.18 -8.76 7.98
CA GLY A 106 11.25 -10.22 8.09
C GLY A 106 10.11 -10.99 7.39
N ARG A 107 9.03 -10.32 6.96
CA ARG A 107 7.88 -10.92 6.22
C ARG A 107 7.92 -10.68 4.72
N VAL A 108 8.59 -9.62 4.29
CA VAL A 108 8.57 -9.14 2.89
C VAL A 108 9.86 -9.45 2.15
N ILE A 109 10.95 -9.71 2.86
CA ILE A 109 12.16 -10.31 2.28
C ILE A 109 11.88 -11.80 2.08
N ILE A 110 11.75 -12.24 0.82
CA ILE A 110 11.43 -13.64 0.46
C ILE A 110 12.67 -14.48 0.18
N ARG A 111 13.83 -13.84 -0.02
CA ARG A 111 15.13 -14.50 -0.18
C ARG A 111 16.25 -13.58 0.27
N LEU A 112 17.25 -14.13 0.93
CA LEU A 112 18.52 -13.47 1.23
C LEU A 112 19.65 -14.51 1.12
N GLY A 113 20.53 -14.35 0.12
CA GLY A 113 21.59 -15.29 -0.20
C GLY A 113 21.08 -16.74 -0.35
N THR A 114 21.65 -17.64 0.45
CA THR A 114 21.33 -19.07 0.50
C THR A 114 20.54 -19.47 1.76
N LEU A 115 20.05 -18.50 2.54
CA LEU A 115 19.25 -18.77 3.74
C LEU A 115 17.95 -19.48 3.37
N ALA A 116 17.62 -20.56 4.10
CA ALA A 116 16.43 -21.37 3.86
C ALA A 116 15.12 -20.63 4.19
N MET A 117 15.17 -19.67 5.11
CA MET A 117 14.05 -18.82 5.52
C MET A 117 14.61 -17.48 6.01
N VAL A 118 13.88 -16.39 5.76
CA VAL A 118 14.14 -15.09 6.39
C VAL A 118 13.06 -14.82 7.42
N HIS A 119 13.45 -14.29 8.57
CA HIS A 119 12.56 -13.92 9.68
C HIS A 119 13.10 -12.66 10.39
N ASP A 120 12.32 -12.12 11.33
CA ASP A 120 12.65 -10.93 12.13
C ASP A 120 14.03 -11.04 12.80
N GLY A 121 14.31 -12.15 13.49
CA GLY A 121 15.62 -12.40 14.13
C GLY A 121 16.84 -12.34 13.20
N ILE A 122 16.70 -12.55 11.88
CA ILE A 122 17.80 -12.32 10.92
C ILE A 122 17.97 -10.81 10.68
N VAL A 123 16.87 -10.06 10.55
CA VAL A 123 16.86 -8.60 10.37
C VAL A 123 17.40 -7.88 11.61
N GLU A 124 17.12 -8.39 12.81
CA GLU A 124 17.65 -7.89 14.09
C GLU A 124 19.19 -7.95 14.17
N ASN A 125 19.78 -8.97 13.57
CA ASN A 125 21.22 -9.23 13.59
C ASN A 125 21.97 -8.63 12.38
N MET A 126 21.32 -7.77 11.58
CA MET A 126 21.98 -7.02 10.50
C MET A 126 22.72 -5.78 11.03
N PHE A 127 23.72 -5.32 10.27
CA PHE A 127 24.32 -4.02 10.53
C PHE A 127 23.28 -2.90 10.39
N ALA A 128 23.36 -1.87 11.23
CA ALA A 128 22.45 -0.72 11.20
C ALA A 128 22.38 -0.04 9.81
N SER A 129 23.46 -0.05 9.02
CA SER A 129 23.47 0.46 7.65
C SER A 129 22.64 -0.38 6.67
N ASP A 130 22.63 -1.70 6.86
CA ASP A 130 21.86 -2.63 6.01
C ASP A 130 20.37 -2.58 6.40
N LEU A 131 20.07 -2.46 7.69
CA LEU A 131 18.71 -2.23 8.18
C LEU A 131 18.14 -0.90 7.64
N ALA A 132 18.91 0.18 7.68
CA ALA A 132 18.49 1.47 7.11
C ALA A 132 18.23 1.37 5.60
N PHE A 133 19.16 0.76 4.85
CA PHE A 133 18.98 0.50 3.42
C PHE A 133 17.70 -0.29 3.12
N LEU A 134 17.42 -1.35 3.89
CA LEU A 134 16.20 -2.15 3.71
C LEU A 134 14.93 -1.36 4.05
N GLN A 135 14.95 -0.50 5.08
CA GLN A 135 13.82 0.38 5.40
C GLN A 135 13.57 1.39 4.27
N ASP A 136 14.62 1.92 3.64
CA ASP A 136 14.51 2.87 2.53
C ASP A 136 13.99 2.19 1.27
N PHE A 137 14.56 1.04 0.92
CA PHE A 137 14.11 0.18 -0.17
C PHE A 137 12.65 -0.24 -0.03
N TYR A 138 12.24 -0.59 1.19
CA TYR A 138 10.86 -0.95 1.51
C TYR A 138 9.88 0.20 1.22
N ARG A 139 10.18 1.40 1.69
CA ARG A 139 9.33 2.58 1.44
C ARG A 139 9.26 2.88 -0.05
N GLN A 140 10.40 2.82 -0.74
CA GLN A 140 10.51 3.11 -2.17
C GLN A 140 9.60 2.20 -3.02
N ILE A 141 9.70 0.87 -2.87
CA ILE A 141 8.92 -0.06 -3.71
C ILE A 141 7.43 -0.05 -3.39
N ASN A 142 7.02 0.23 -2.14
CA ASN A 142 5.62 0.20 -1.72
C ASN A 142 4.89 1.54 -1.89
N ALA A 143 5.61 2.67 -1.93
CA ALA A 143 5.03 3.97 -2.23
C ALA A 143 4.95 4.24 -3.76
N GLU A 144 5.98 3.87 -4.51
CA GLU A 144 6.15 4.31 -5.92
C GLU A 144 6.12 3.14 -6.93
N GLY A 145 6.14 1.88 -6.46
CA GLY A 145 6.06 0.70 -7.33
C GLY A 145 7.33 0.40 -8.15
N HIS A 146 8.42 1.14 -7.90
CA HIS A 146 9.72 0.97 -8.53
C HIS A 146 10.88 1.13 -7.54
N THR A 147 12.08 0.76 -7.98
CA THR A 147 13.32 0.78 -7.20
C THR A 147 14.18 2.03 -7.43
N ARG A 148 13.72 2.96 -8.25
CA ARG A 148 14.37 4.27 -8.43
C ARG A 148 13.99 5.22 -7.31
N ALA A 149 14.96 5.87 -6.69
CA ALA A 149 14.75 6.95 -5.74
C ALA A 149 15.16 8.30 -6.35
N ALA A 150 14.31 9.32 -6.19
CA ALA A 150 14.68 10.70 -6.49
C ALA A 150 15.54 11.26 -5.35
N VAL A 151 16.76 11.66 -5.65
CA VAL A 151 17.72 12.24 -4.71
C VAL A 151 18.15 13.62 -5.18
N GLN A 152 18.41 14.53 -4.23
CA GLN A 152 18.85 15.89 -4.53
C GLN A 152 20.32 16.06 -4.19
N CYS A 153 21.11 16.57 -5.13
CA CYS A 153 22.53 16.81 -4.91
C CYS A 153 22.74 17.92 -3.85
N PRO A 154 23.45 17.68 -2.74
CA PRO A 154 23.63 18.68 -1.69
C PRO A 154 24.55 19.85 -2.10
N HIS A 155 25.25 19.75 -3.24
CA HIS A 155 26.16 20.77 -3.73
C HIS A 155 25.52 21.74 -4.74
N CYS A 156 24.66 21.26 -5.63
CA CYS A 156 23.99 22.07 -6.67
C CYS A 156 22.46 22.11 -6.59
N SER A 157 21.85 21.35 -5.66
CA SER A 157 20.40 21.18 -5.51
C SER A 157 19.67 20.57 -6.72
N GLU A 158 20.41 20.08 -7.72
CA GLU A 158 19.86 19.42 -8.90
C GLU A 158 19.35 18.00 -8.54
N PRO A 159 18.12 17.64 -8.92
CA PRO A 159 17.57 16.31 -8.65
C PRO A 159 18.05 15.29 -9.69
N PHE A 160 18.28 14.06 -9.25
CA PHE A 160 18.60 12.93 -10.11
C PHE A 160 17.98 11.62 -9.57
N GLU A 161 17.78 10.64 -10.44
CA GLU A 161 17.29 9.31 -10.05
C GLU A 161 18.46 8.35 -9.79
N VAL A 162 18.39 7.58 -8.71
CA VAL A 162 19.32 6.46 -8.42
C VAL A 162 18.56 5.15 -8.33
N GLU A 163 19.12 4.09 -8.90
CA GLU A 163 18.55 2.74 -8.83
C GLU A 163 19.01 2.04 -7.54
N LEU A 164 18.10 1.83 -6.59
CA LEU A 164 18.40 1.11 -5.34
C LEU A 164 18.54 -0.42 -5.54
N GLY A 165 18.08 -0.94 -6.68
CA GLY A 165 17.97 -2.38 -7.00
C GLY A 165 19.28 -3.14 -7.25
N GLY A 166 20.43 -2.47 -7.14
CA GLY A 166 21.75 -3.12 -7.16
C GLY A 166 22.44 -3.18 -8.52
N SER A 167 23.18 -2.13 -8.85
CA SER A 167 24.46 -2.22 -9.57
C SER A 167 25.33 -1.00 -9.24
N ARG A 168 26.65 -1.15 -9.25
CA ARG A 168 27.58 -0.03 -8.94
C ARG A 168 27.43 1.09 -9.98
N LEU A 169 26.85 2.22 -9.58
CA LEU A 169 27.00 3.48 -10.29
C LEU A 169 28.36 4.09 -9.90
N GLY A 170 29.37 3.90 -10.76
CA GLY A 170 30.68 4.56 -10.63
C GLY A 170 31.87 3.61 -10.58
N GLU A 171 32.17 2.95 -11.69
CA GLU A 171 33.53 2.51 -12.01
C GLU A 171 34.03 3.39 -13.17
N SER A 172 35.09 4.16 -12.95
CA SER A 172 35.75 5.05 -13.92
C SER A 172 37.19 5.31 -13.48
#